data_AF-A0A9D7CC49-F1
#
_entry.id   AF-A0A9D7CC49-F1
#
_cell.length_a   1.000
_cell.length_b   1.000
_cell.length_c   1.000
_cell.angle_alpha   90.00
_cell.angle_beta   90.00
_cell.angle_gamma   90.00
#
_symmetry.space_group_name_H-M   'P 1'
#
loop_
_entity.id
_entity.type
_entity.pdbx_description
1 polymer ?
#
loop_
_entity_poly.entity_id
_entity_poly.type
_entity_poly.pdbx_seq_one_letter_code
_entity_poly.pdbx_strand_id
1 'polypeptide(L)' 'MQVLIQRGFPARTWGTKPPFRVRVGRYASHEDAEGAQSRLKASRINGVVVEAEVP' A
#
# COMPACT_ATOMS: atom_id res chain seq x y z
N MET A 1 -5.07 -9.90 1.95
CA MET A 1 -3.68 -9.58 2.36
C MET A 1 -2.65 -10.51 1.72
N GLN A 2 -2.88 -11.83 1.76
CA GLN A 2 -1.96 -12.85 1.19
C GLN A 2 -1.59 -12.62 -0.28
N VAL A 3 -2.53 -12.19 -1.12
CA VAL A 3 -2.28 -11.96 -2.56
C VAL A 3 -1.28 -10.81 -2.82
N LEU A 4 -1.28 -9.74 -2.01
CA LEU A 4 -0.33 -8.63 -2.17
C LEU A 4 1.07 -9.06 -1.73
N ILE A 5 1.15 -9.78 -0.60
CA ILE A 5 2.40 -10.32 -0.08
C ILE A 5 3.01 -11.33 -1.06
N GLN A 6 2.19 -12.23 -1.62
CA GLN A 6 2.61 -13.19 -2.65
C GLN A 6 3.10 -12.52 -3.94
N ARG A 7 2.59 -11.31 -4.26
CA ARG A 7 3.03 -10.50 -5.40
C ARG A 7 4.28 -9.64 -5.08
N GLY A 8 4.88 -9.83 -3.91
CA GLY A 8 6.10 -9.12 -3.49
C GLY A 8 5.85 -7.73 -2.89
N PHE A 9 4.59 -7.34 -2.64
CA PHE A 9 4.29 -6.08 -1.99
C PHE A 9 4.28 -6.24 -0.47
N PRO A 10 5.06 -5.45 0.29
CA PRO A 10 4.90 -5.38 1.73
C PRO A 10 3.52 -4.79 2.03
N ALA A 11 2.64 -5.50 2.74
CA ALA A 11 1.29 -5.01 3.00
C ALA A 11 0.86 -5.30 4.44
N ARG A 12 0.20 -4.33 5.10
CA ARG A 12 -0.36 -4.46 6.44
C ARG A 12 -1.73 -3.81 6.56
N THR A 13 -2.63 -4.41 7.33
CA THR A 13 -3.87 -3.74 7.72
C THR A 13 -3.57 -2.69 8.78
N TRP A 14 -4.07 -1.48 8.59
CA TRP A 14 -4.08 -0.41 9.57
C TRP A 14 -5.40 -0.46 10.33
N GLY A 15 -5.30 -0.45 11.66
CA GLY A 15 -6.41 -0.23 12.57
C GLY A 15 -7.00 -1.48 13.20
N THR A 16 -7.68 -1.28 14.34
CA THR A 16 -8.37 -2.32 15.10
C THR A 16 -9.91 -2.18 15.04
N LYS A 17 -10.42 -1.11 14.43
CA LYS A 17 -11.85 -0.81 14.29
C LYS A 17 -12.17 -0.34 12.86
N PRO A 18 -13.36 -0.64 12.33
CA PRO A 18 -13.76 -0.25 10.98
C PRO A 18 -13.92 1.29 10.83
N PRO A 19 -13.66 1.85 9.63
CA PRO A 19 -13.21 1.16 8.41
C PRO A 19 -11.71 0.83 8.43
N PHE A 20 -11.37 -0.42 8.07
CA PHE A 20 -9.98 -0.88 7.98
C PHE A 20 -9.34 -0.43 6.67
N ARG A 21 -8.07 -0.03 6.71
CA ARG A 21 -7.28 0.33 5.51
C ARG A 21 -6.12 -0.64 5.33
N VAL A 22 -5.75 -0.98 4.11
CA VAL A 22 -4.52 -1.73 3.85
C VAL A 22 -3.43 -0.75 3.42
N ARG A 23 -2.36 -0.66 4.18
CA ARG A 23 -1.15 0.09 3.79
C ARG A 23 -0.21 -0.85 3.05
N VAL A 24 0.19 -0.43 1.86
CA VAL A 24 1.15 -1.16 1.03
C VAL A 24 2.46 -0.39 1.03
N GLY A 25 3.49 -1.02 1.59
CA GLY A 25 4.84 -0.51 1.70
C GLY A 25 5.02 0.62 2.72
N ARG A 26 6.29 0.97 2.91
CA ARG A 26 6.74 2.22 3.53
C ARG A 26 7.93 2.65 2.68
N TYR A 27 7.77 3.72 1.92
CA TYR A 27 8.74 4.17 0.94
C TYR A 27 9.45 5.43 1.45
N ALA A 28 10.69 5.64 1.02
CA ALA A 28 11.49 6.79 1.45
C ALA A 28 11.11 8.07 0.69
N SER A 29 10.59 7.93 -0.53
CA SER A 29 10.16 9.03 -1.39
C SER A 29 8.71 8.86 -1.86
N HIS A 30 8.09 9.97 -2.28
CA HIS A 30 6.78 9.94 -2.91
C HIS A 30 6.81 9.18 -4.25
N GLU A 31 7.88 9.36 -5.03
CA GLU A 31 8.08 8.73 -6.34
C GLU A 31 8.12 7.19 -6.23
N ASP A 32 8.80 6.65 -5.22
CA ASP A 32 8.81 5.20 -4.95
C ASP A 32 7.40 4.66 -4.65
N ALA A 33 6.59 5.44 -3.93
CA ALA A 33 5.21 5.08 -3.60
C ALA A 33 4.29 5.12 -4.84
N GLU A 34 4.48 6.10 -5.72
CA GLU A 34 3.78 6.18 -7.01
C GLU A 34 4.18 5.01 -7.94
N GLY A 35 5.45 4.66 -7.99
CA GLY A 35 5.94 3.51 -8.74
C GLY A 35 5.27 2.21 -8.28
N ALA A 36 5.14 2.01 -6.97
CA ALA A 36 4.40 0.89 -6.41
C ALA A 36 2.90 0.95 -6.75
N GLN A 37 2.27 2.13 -6.68
CA GLN A 37 0.87 2.33 -7.07
C GLN A 37 0.64 1.98 -8.55
N SER A 38 1.55 2.37 -9.44
CA SER A 38 1.47 2.06 -10.87
C SER A 38 1.47 0.55 -11.13
N ARG A 39 2.35 -0.20 -10.43
CA ARG A 39 2.39 -1.67 -10.50
C ARG A 39 1.11 -2.32 -9.96
N LEU A 40 0.52 -1.75 -8.90
CA LEU A 40 -0.78 -2.20 -8.38
C LEU A 40 -1.91 -1.96 -9.38
N LYS A 41 -1.96 -0.78 -10.01
CA LYS A 41 -2.94 -0.46 -11.05
C LYS A 41 -2.82 -1.40 -12.25
N ALA A 42 -1.60 -1.71 -12.69
CA ALA A 42 -1.36 -2.70 -13.75
C ALA A 42 -1.91 -4.10 -13.39
N SER A 43 -1.94 -4.41 -12.08
CA SER A 43 -2.54 -5.63 -11.53
C SER A 43 -4.05 -5.51 -11.23
N ARG A 44 -4.72 -4.46 -11.75
CA ARG A 44 -6.13 -4.11 -11.53
C ARG A 44 -6.50 -3.86 -10.05
N ILE A 45 -5.53 -3.42 -9.25
CA ILE A 45 -5.74 -3.04 -7.86
C ILE A 45 -5.74 -1.51 -7.78
N ASN A 46 -6.88 -0.93 -7.42
CA ASN A 46 -6.98 0.49 -7.16
C ASN A 46 -6.45 0.81 -5.77
N GLY A 47 -5.66 1.87 -5.66
CA GLY A 47 -5.09 2.36 -4.41
C GLY A 47 -4.73 3.84 -4.52
N VAL A 48 -4.54 4.48 -3.38
CA VAL A 48 -4.13 5.89 -3.27
C VAL A 48 -2.80 5.96 -2.53
N VAL A 49 -1.90 6.83 -2.99
CA VAL A 49 -0.68 7.17 -2.25
C VAL A 49 -1.06 8.19 -1.19
N VAL A 50 -0.66 7.93 0.05
CA VAL A 50 -0.86 8.84 1.18
C VAL A 50 0.48 9.01 1.88
N GLU A 51 0.77 10.22 2.35
CA GLU A 51 1.91 10.43 3.22
C GLU A 51 1.76 9.57 4.49
N ALA A 52 2.85 8.91 4.88
CA ALA A 52 2.84 8.11 6.09
C ALA A 52 2.68 9.05 7.29
N GLU A 53 1.59 8.90 8.05
CA GLU A 53 1.45 9.55 9.36
C GLU A 53 2.73 9.33 10.18
N VAL A 54 3.27 10.44 10.70
CA VAL A 54 4.37 10.43 11.66
C VAL A 54 3.88 9.68 12.92
N PRO A 55 4.67 8.76 13.49
CA PRO A 55 4.27 7.95 14.64
C PRO A 55 3.76 8.76 15.83
#